data_AF-W4G1R9-F1
#
_entry.id   AF-W4G1R9-F1
#
_cell.length_a   1.000
_cell.length_b   1.000
_cell.length_c   1.000
_cell.angle_alpha   90.00
_cell.angle_beta   90.00
_cell.angle_gamma   90.00
#
_symmetry.space_group_name_H-M   'P 1'
#
loop_
_entity.id
_entity.type
_entity.pdbx_description
1 polymer ?
#
loop_
_entity_poly.entity_id
_entity_poly.type
_entity_poly.pdbx_seq_one_letter_code
_entity_poly.pdbx_strand_id
1 'polypeptide(L)'
;MPRMRGTVILLAAAAVYGLYGHYVGVHAGDTDGTCDATGGSTSCGMPSVLERGLLQRTPSYDSILQEEKQYGSDVLTKRFHGDTLGYVTPWNNHGYNTAKLFRSKFTYIAPVWYQIRHNDKRKPALTGGHDVDLEWMTAVRGDDTSGPQIVPRFMFEMNSLSPQEAERIISLIRSEVKDQRFDGITLEIPVLGVTVEFITSLGQALQSDGCILILVLPTSQRNGQLTTSTDLIAKVLPSVHRLSVNAYDYSTTGPNSPLPWLKATLEALKPFQNNAKFLMGLAFYGYDTNEAIVASKYRELLDAHHPAIEWDDSAHECYFRYPVKHIVYYPCLQSIQDRLDLYLSAQTGAAIWDIGQGLDYFFDLL
;
A
#
# COMPACT_ATOMS: atom_id res chain seq x y z
N MET A 1 19.71 18.70 -31.73
CA MET A 1 18.63 18.50 -30.74
C MET A 1 18.43 17.00 -30.52
N PRO A 2 19.00 16.40 -29.47
CA PRO A 2 18.83 14.97 -29.24
C PRO A 2 17.51 14.70 -28.50
N ARG A 3 16.77 13.70 -29.00
CA ARG A 3 15.53 13.17 -28.45
C ARG A 3 15.82 12.44 -27.12
N MET A 4 15.21 12.87 -26.03
CA MET A 4 15.14 12.07 -24.80
C MET A 4 14.13 10.93 -25.00
N ARG A 5 14.63 9.69 -24.94
CA ARG A 5 13.81 8.49 -24.74
C ARG A 5 13.60 8.34 -23.23
N GLY A 6 12.35 8.44 -22.77
CA GLY A 6 11.99 8.09 -21.40
C GLY A 6 12.06 6.58 -21.24
N THR A 7 13.01 6.10 -20.45
CA THR A 7 13.11 4.69 -20.04
C THR A 7 12.09 4.47 -18.93
N VAL A 8 11.05 3.68 -19.20
CA VAL A 8 10.18 3.10 -18.17
C VAL A 8 11.01 2.01 -17.49
N ILE A 9 11.33 2.21 -16.21
CA ILE A 9 12.02 1.21 -15.40
C ILE A 9 10.96 0.19 -14.96
N LEU A 10 10.96 -0.98 -15.61
CA LEU A 10 10.29 -2.17 -15.09
C LEU A 10 11.10 -2.70 -13.89
N LEU A 11 10.50 -2.71 -12.70
CA LEU A 11 11.00 -3.50 -11.58
C LEU A 11 10.60 -4.97 -11.83
N ALA A 12 11.57 -5.78 -12.24
CA ALA A 12 11.43 -7.24 -12.30
C ALA A 12 11.71 -7.81 -10.90
N ALA A 13 10.69 -8.39 -10.25
CA ALA A 13 10.85 -9.17 -9.04
C ALA A 13 11.45 -10.55 -9.39
N ALA A 14 12.64 -10.85 -8.87
CA ALA A 14 13.26 -12.16 -8.98
C ALA A 14 12.71 -13.08 -7.86
N ALA A 15 12.12 -14.20 -8.25
CA ALA A 15 11.67 -15.26 -7.35
C ALA A 15 12.87 -16.08 -6.84
N VAL A 16 12.99 -16.26 -5.53
CA VAL A 16 13.95 -17.19 -4.90
C VAL A 16 13.18 -18.35 -4.28
N TYR A 17 13.35 -19.55 -4.84
CA TYR A 17 12.88 -20.81 -4.26
C TYR A 17 13.94 -21.37 -3.28
N GLY A 18 13.48 -21.87 -2.14
CA GLY A 18 14.31 -22.23 -0.99
C GLY A 18 14.87 -23.66 -0.96
N LEU A 19 15.50 -23.99 0.17
CA LEU A 19 15.78 -25.35 0.63
C LEU A 19 15.51 -25.42 2.14
N TYR A 20 14.64 -26.37 2.51
CA TYR A 20 14.26 -26.69 3.89
C TYR A 20 15.38 -27.49 4.60
N GLY A 21 15.65 -27.15 5.86
CA GLY A 21 16.41 -27.98 6.79
C GLY A 21 15.67 -28.05 8.13
N HIS A 22 15.28 -29.26 8.53
CA HIS A 22 14.69 -29.54 9.84
C HIS A 22 15.71 -29.37 10.96
N TYR A 23 15.32 -28.69 12.05
CA TYR A 23 15.88 -28.93 13.37
C TYR A 23 14.77 -28.87 14.44
N VAL A 24 14.71 -29.92 15.26
CA VAL A 24 13.85 -30.06 16.44
C VAL A 24 14.69 -29.68 17.65
N GLY A 25 14.16 -28.83 18.52
CA GLY A 25 14.76 -28.51 19.81
C GLY A 25 13.69 -28.00 20.77
N VAL A 26 13.38 -28.81 21.79
CA VAL A 26 12.44 -28.53 22.88
C VAL A 26 13.22 -27.93 24.05
N HIS A 27 12.76 -26.82 24.64
CA HIS A 27 12.77 -26.59 26.10
C HIS A 27 11.87 -25.40 26.50
N ALA A 28 11.35 -25.49 27.72
CA ALA A 28 10.20 -24.80 28.28
C ALA A 28 10.56 -23.91 29.51
N GLY A 29 9.64 -23.00 29.87
CA GLY A 29 9.54 -22.28 31.16
C GLY A 29 9.70 -20.75 31.02
N ASP A 30 8.63 -19.98 30.80
CA ASP A 30 7.63 -19.38 31.74
C ASP A 30 8.16 -18.13 32.48
N THR A 31 7.77 -16.93 32.01
CA THR A 31 6.71 -15.99 32.50
C THR A 31 7.10 -15.13 33.70
N ASP A 32 7.03 -13.80 33.54
CA ASP A 32 6.29 -12.98 34.51
C ASP A 32 5.79 -11.65 33.89
N GLY A 33 4.50 -11.63 33.57
CA GLY A 33 3.68 -10.44 33.44
C GLY A 33 2.53 -10.61 34.42
N THR A 34 2.66 -10.04 35.61
CA THR A 34 1.69 -10.23 36.70
C THR A 34 0.40 -9.45 36.43
N CYS A 35 -0.68 -10.19 36.19
CA CYS A 35 -2.06 -9.70 36.26
C CYS A 35 -2.69 -10.26 37.54
N ASP A 36 -3.13 -9.37 38.42
CA ASP A 36 -3.68 -9.72 39.73
C ASP A 36 -4.97 -10.55 39.60
N ALA A 37 -4.99 -11.68 40.32
CA ALA A 37 -6.12 -12.59 40.38
C ALA A 37 -7.14 -12.13 41.43
N THR A 38 -8.14 -11.35 41.01
CA THR A 38 -9.45 -11.34 41.71
C THR A 38 -10.58 -11.32 40.69
N GLY A 39 -11.48 -12.30 40.81
CA GLY A 39 -12.45 -12.68 39.80
C GLY A 39 -13.33 -11.53 39.28
N GLY A 40 -13.19 -11.29 37.98
CA GLY A 40 -14.05 -10.49 37.13
C GLY A 40 -13.52 -10.65 35.71
N SER A 41 -14.38 -10.86 34.73
CA SER A 41 -14.02 -10.97 33.31
C SER A 41 -13.27 -9.72 32.83
N THR A 42 -11.95 -9.73 32.88
CA THR A 42 -11.08 -8.74 32.24
C THR A 42 -10.16 -9.47 31.28
N SER A 43 -10.51 -9.50 30.00
CA SER A 43 -9.55 -9.84 28.97
C SER A 43 -8.44 -8.78 29.04
N CYS A 44 -7.25 -9.17 29.50
CA CYS A 44 -6.07 -8.30 29.50
C CYS A 44 -5.65 -8.09 28.03
N GLY A 45 -6.22 -7.08 27.40
CA GLY A 45 -5.86 -6.67 26.05
C GLY A 45 -4.52 -5.96 26.06
N MET A 46 -3.69 -6.25 25.06
CA MET A 46 -2.48 -5.48 24.79
C MET A 46 -2.89 -4.06 24.37
N PRO A 47 -2.38 -3.00 25.06
CA PRO A 47 -2.62 -1.63 24.64
C PRO A 47 -1.93 -1.31 23.31
N SER A 48 -2.44 -0.31 22.61
CA SER A 48 -1.87 0.13 21.33
C SER A 48 -0.45 0.68 21.47
N VAL A 49 0.30 0.74 20.37
CA VAL A 49 1.62 1.42 20.32
C VAL A 49 1.59 2.87 20.81
N LEU A 50 0.43 3.55 20.68
CA LEU A 50 0.21 4.92 21.16
C LEU A 50 0.18 4.96 22.69
N GLU A 51 -0.60 4.08 23.31
CA GLU A 51 -0.73 3.98 24.77
C GLU A 51 0.55 3.45 25.43
N ARG A 52 1.30 2.62 24.69
CA ARG A 52 2.62 2.12 25.12
C ARG A 52 3.77 3.12 24.91
N GLY A 53 3.52 4.27 24.28
CA GLY A 53 4.55 5.29 24.07
C GLY A 53 5.68 4.87 23.13
N LEU A 54 5.38 4.04 22.13
CA LEU A 54 6.38 3.48 21.19
C LEU A 54 6.66 4.38 19.99
N LEU A 55 5.95 5.50 19.84
CA LEU A 55 6.24 6.51 18.82
C LEU A 55 7.50 7.27 19.20
N GLN A 56 8.63 6.81 18.67
CA GLN A 56 9.94 7.37 18.94
C GLN A 56 10.64 7.69 17.61
N ARG A 57 11.38 8.81 17.58
CA ARG A 57 12.23 9.18 16.43
C ARG A 57 13.45 8.28 16.29
N THR A 58 13.98 7.80 17.41
CA THR A 58 15.17 6.94 17.47
C THR A 58 14.88 5.68 18.31
N PRO A 59 13.96 4.81 17.87
CA PRO A 59 13.67 3.57 18.58
C PRO A 59 14.91 2.66 18.57
N SER A 60 15.23 1.99 19.67
CA SER A 60 16.32 1.02 19.68
C SER A 60 15.97 -0.20 18.81
N TYR A 61 16.96 -0.82 18.15
CA TYR A 61 16.74 -2.06 17.39
C TYR A 61 16.08 -3.16 18.24
N ASP A 62 16.48 -3.29 19.51
CA ASP A 62 15.96 -4.32 20.43
C ASP A 62 14.47 -4.11 20.74
N SER A 63 14.08 -2.86 21.05
CA SER A 63 12.65 -2.51 21.20
C SER A 63 11.84 -2.82 19.94
N ILE A 64 12.36 -2.56 18.74
CA ILE A 64 11.66 -2.92 17.50
C ILE A 64 11.47 -4.43 17.41
N LEU A 65 12.54 -5.22 17.62
CA LEU A 65 12.48 -6.68 17.53
C LEU A 65 11.54 -7.30 18.58
N GLN A 66 11.44 -6.70 19.76
CA GLN A 66 10.55 -7.13 20.84
C GLN A 66 9.08 -6.79 20.53
N GLU A 67 8.82 -5.62 19.92
CA GLU A 67 7.48 -5.05 19.82
C GLU A 67 6.81 -5.21 18.45
N GLU A 68 7.54 -5.51 17.38
CA GLU A 68 7.01 -5.42 16.01
C GLU A 68 5.81 -6.32 15.69
N LYS A 69 5.68 -7.45 16.40
CA LYS A 69 4.51 -8.36 16.31
C LYS A 69 3.40 -8.04 17.31
N GLN A 70 3.68 -7.17 18.26
CA GLN A 70 2.80 -6.83 19.37
C GLN A 70 1.93 -5.66 18.94
N TYR A 71 0.69 -5.93 18.53
CA TYR A 71 -0.32 -4.93 18.19
C TYR A 71 -1.44 -4.90 19.24
N GLY A 72 -2.14 -3.77 19.32
CA GLY A 72 -3.24 -3.57 20.23
C GLY A 72 -4.35 -4.59 20.02
N SER A 73 -4.96 -5.08 21.10
CA SER A 73 -6.04 -6.07 21.00
C SER A 73 -7.31 -5.53 20.31
N ASP A 74 -7.38 -4.22 20.09
CA ASP A 74 -8.50 -3.54 19.44
C ASP A 74 -8.33 -3.44 17.91
N VAL A 75 -8.07 -4.59 17.28
CA VAL A 75 -7.78 -4.71 15.83
C VAL A 75 -8.87 -4.16 14.90
N LEU A 76 -10.10 -3.99 15.41
CA LEU A 76 -11.23 -3.43 14.67
C LEU A 76 -11.42 -1.92 14.89
N THR A 77 -10.63 -1.27 15.76
CA THR A 77 -10.66 0.18 15.97
C THR A 77 -9.88 0.88 14.87
N LYS A 78 -10.56 1.72 14.08
CA LYS A 78 -9.92 2.60 13.09
C LYS A 78 -9.51 3.92 13.76
N ARG A 79 -8.21 4.22 13.78
CA ARG A 79 -7.65 5.45 14.39
C ARG A 79 -7.36 6.55 13.37
N PHE A 80 -7.02 6.19 12.13
CA PHE A 80 -6.88 7.13 11.04
C PHE A 80 -8.24 7.41 10.42
N HIS A 81 -8.74 8.63 10.59
CA HIS A 81 -10.08 9.00 10.13
C HIS A 81 -10.23 9.16 8.61
N GLY A 82 -9.12 9.21 7.87
CA GLY A 82 -9.16 9.27 6.40
C GLY A 82 -9.55 7.94 5.75
N ASP A 83 -9.86 7.99 4.46
CA ASP A 83 -10.01 6.78 3.66
C ASP A 83 -8.67 6.03 3.57
N THR A 84 -8.69 4.71 3.74
CA THR A 84 -7.48 3.88 3.69
C THR A 84 -7.64 2.80 2.63
N LEU A 85 -6.76 2.81 1.64
CA LEU A 85 -6.61 1.76 0.63
C LEU A 85 -5.42 0.86 0.99
N GLY A 86 -5.61 -0.45 1.08
CA GLY A 86 -4.52 -1.41 1.25
C GLY A 86 -4.31 -2.27 0.00
N TYR A 87 -3.10 -2.27 -0.57
CA TYR A 87 -2.74 -3.22 -1.63
C TYR A 87 -2.32 -4.56 -1.03
N VAL A 88 -2.73 -5.67 -1.66
CA VAL A 88 -2.37 -7.05 -1.28
C VAL A 88 -1.73 -7.74 -2.48
N THR A 89 -0.52 -8.27 -2.31
CA THR A 89 0.23 -8.87 -3.42
C THR A 89 0.36 -10.40 -3.26
N PRO A 90 0.22 -11.20 -4.35
CA PRO A 90 0.36 -12.66 -4.29
C PRO A 90 1.73 -13.16 -3.82
N TRP A 91 2.79 -12.37 -4.01
CA TRP A 91 4.15 -12.72 -3.57
C TRP A 91 4.46 -12.34 -2.12
N ASN A 92 3.53 -11.67 -1.43
CA ASN A 92 3.64 -11.37 0.00
C ASN A 92 2.38 -11.82 0.76
N ASN A 93 2.30 -13.13 1.00
CA ASN A 93 1.15 -13.81 1.59
C ASN A 93 0.69 -13.23 2.95
N HIS A 94 1.59 -12.58 3.70
CA HIS A 94 1.23 -11.94 4.96
C HIS A 94 0.09 -10.92 4.79
N GLY A 95 0.06 -10.20 3.66
CA GLY A 95 -0.96 -9.20 3.37
C GLY A 95 -2.39 -9.77 3.33
N TYR A 96 -2.57 -11.04 2.94
CA TYR A 96 -3.88 -11.69 2.96
C TYR A 96 -4.40 -11.89 4.39
N ASN A 97 -3.51 -12.20 5.35
CA ASN A 97 -3.87 -12.32 6.75
C ASN A 97 -4.12 -10.96 7.38
N THR A 98 -3.26 -9.98 7.10
CA THR A 98 -3.43 -8.58 7.50
C THR A 98 -4.80 -8.03 7.09
N ALA A 99 -5.20 -8.23 5.83
CA ALA A 99 -6.49 -7.75 5.32
C ALA A 99 -7.69 -8.28 6.13
N LYS A 100 -7.63 -9.53 6.61
CA LYS A 100 -8.69 -10.14 7.43
C LYS A 100 -8.64 -9.62 8.87
N LEU A 101 -7.46 -9.64 9.47
CA LEU A 101 -7.25 -9.30 10.89
C LEU A 101 -7.59 -7.83 11.19
N PHE A 102 -7.12 -6.94 10.32
CA PHE A 102 -7.23 -5.49 10.47
C PHE A 102 -8.32 -4.88 9.59
N ARG A 103 -9.31 -5.68 9.15
CA ARG A 103 -10.27 -5.30 8.11
C ARG A 103 -10.93 -3.94 8.32
N SER A 104 -11.33 -3.61 9.55
CA SER A 104 -12.05 -2.38 9.88
C SER A 104 -11.18 -1.12 9.81
N LYS A 105 -9.86 -1.26 9.64
CA LYS A 105 -8.91 -0.16 9.45
C LYS A 105 -8.84 0.30 7.98
N PHE A 106 -9.43 -0.47 7.06
CA PHE A 106 -9.43 -0.18 5.63
C PHE A 106 -10.80 0.27 5.15
N THR A 107 -10.81 1.22 4.22
CA THR A 107 -12.01 1.54 3.41
C THR A 107 -12.02 0.66 2.15
N TYR A 108 -10.85 0.39 1.58
CA TYR A 108 -10.68 -0.35 0.33
C TYR A 108 -9.53 -1.35 0.46
N ILE A 109 -9.69 -2.53 -0.14
CA ILE A 109 -8.62 -3.51 -0.33
C ILE A 109 -8.47 -3.80 -1.83
N ALA A 110 -7.26 -3.58 -2.36
CA ALA A 110 -6.93 -3.80 -3.76
C ALA A 110 -5.95 -4.99 -3.91
N PRO A 111 -6.46 -6.21 -4.07
CA PRO A 111 -5.60 -7.34 -4.40
C PRO A 111 -5.01 -7.19 -5.81
N VAL A 112 -3.73 -7.52 -5.96
CA VAL A 112 -2.92 -7.30 -7.16
C VAL A 112 -2.92 -8.56 -8.04
N TRP A 113 -4.07 -8.85 -8.66
CA TRP A 113 -4.25 -10.07 -9.46
C TRP A 113 -4.20 -9.83 -10.96
N TYR A 114 -4.81 -8.74 -11.45
CA TYR A 114 -5.17 -8.64 -12.86
C TYR A 114 -4.18 -7.84 -13.72
N GLN A 115 -4.07 -8.26 -14.99
CA GLN A 115 -3.48 -7.47 -16.07
C GLN A 115 -4.42 -7.42 -17.28
N ILE A 116 -4.37 -6.31 -17.99
CA ILE A 116 -5.04 -6.08 -19.28
C ILE A 116 -3.96 -6.17 -20.35
N ARG A 117 -4.03 -7.20 -21.18
CA ARG A 117 -3.00 -7.54 -22.17
C ARG A 117 -3.60 -7.94 -23.51
N HIS A 118 -2.77 -7.94 -24.55
CA HIS A 118 -3.07 -8.68 -25.77
C HIS A 118 -2.79 -10.17 -25.55
N ASN A 119 -3.74 -11.04 -25.91
CA ASN A 119 -3.49 -12.49 -25.97
C ASN A 119 -2.69 -12.87 -27.23
N ASP A 120 -2.42 -14.17 -27.42
CA ASP A 120 -1.67 -14.71 -28.58
C ASP A 120 -2.28 -14.35 -29.94
N LYS A 121 -3.59 -14.06 -29.97
CA LYS A 121 -4.32 -13.62 -31.18
C LYS A 121 -4.39 -12.11 -31.32
N ARG A 122 -3.58 -11.36 -30.55
CA ARG A 122 -3.55 -9.89 -30.49
C ARG A 122 -4.91 -9.25 -30.16
N LYS A 123 -5.74 -9.94 -29.37
CA LYS A 123 -7.01 -9.40 -28.88
C LYS A 123 -6.87 -9.01 -27.41
N PRO A 124 -7.51 -7.93 -26.94
CA PRO A 124 -7.53 -7.61 -25.52
C PRO A 124 -8.12 -8.76 -24.69
N ALA A 125 -7.47 -9.05 -23.58
CA ALA A 125 -7.84 -10.08 -22.61
C ALA A 125 -7.46 -9.64 -21.19
N LEU A 126 -8.17 -10.19 -20.22
CA LEU A 126 -7.81 -10.11 -18.81
C LEU A 126 -7.02 -11.38 -18.45
N THR A 127 -5.91 -11.21 -17.73
CA THR A 127 -5.13 -12.31 -17.15
C THR A 127 -5.07 -12.18 -15.63
N GLY A 128 -4.76 -13.27 -14.93
CA GLY A 128 -4.63 -13.29 -13.47
C GLY A 128 -5.89 -13.72 -12.70
N GLY A 129 -7.03 -13.92 -13.37
CA GLY A 129 -8.28 -14.34 -12.70
C GLY A 129 -8.24 -15.70 -11.97
N HIS A 130 -7.17 -16.47 -12.13
CA HIS A 130 -6.96 -17.71 -11.36
C HIS A 130 -6.49 -17.45 -9.91
N ASP A 131 -6.01 -16.25 -9.61
CA ASP A 131 -5.59 -15.85 -8.26
C ASP A 131 -6.76 -15.36 -7.39
N VAL A 132 -7.98 -15.27 -7.94
CA VAL A 132 -9.16 -14.83 -7.20
C VAL A 132 -9.52 -15.86 -6.14
N ASP A 133 -9.62 -15.39 -4.90
CA ASP A 133 -10.05 -16.18 -3.75
C ASP A 133 -11.35 -15.61 -3.18
N LEU A 134 -12.48 -16.25 -3.51
CA LEU A 134 -13.81 -15.86 -3.04
C LEU A 134 -13.97 -16.05 -1.52
N GLU A 135 -13.35 -17.07 -0.94
CA GLU A 135 -13.44 -17.35 0.50
C GLU A 135 -12.67 -16.28 1.28
N TRP A 136 -11.48 -15.91 0.81
CA TRP A 136 -10.71 -14.81 1.36
C TRP A 136 -11.46 -13.49 1.28
N MET A 137 -12.05 -13.15 0.13
CA MET A 137 -12.84 -11.92 0.01
C MET A 137 -14.02 -11.86 0.98
N THR A 138 -14.73 -12.98 1.18
CA THR A 138 -15.79 -13.07 2.19
C THR A 138 -15.24 -12.85 3.60
N ALA A 139 -14.09 -13.46 3.93
CA ALA A 139 -13.46 -13.28 5.24
C ALA A 139 -13.01 -11.83 5.50
N VAL A 140 -12.48 -11.15 4.48
CA VAL A 140 -12.08 -9.73 4.56
C VAL A 140 -13.30 -8.83 4.74
N ARG A 141 -14.41 -9.08 4.03
CA ARG A 141 -15.66 -8.32 4.21
C ARG A 141 -16.27 -8.52 5.59
N GLY A 142 -16.10 -9.72 6.14
CA GLY A 142 -16.65 -10.09 7.44
C GLY A 142 -18.14 -10.39 7.42
N ASP A 143 -18.58 -11.13 8.44
CA ASP A 143 -19.97 -11.59 8.56
C ASP A 143 -20.98 -10.43 8.73
N ASP A 144 -20.54 -9.33 9.33
CA ASP A 144 -21.32 -8.11 9.52
C ASP A 144 -21.29 -7.18 8.29
N THR A 145 -20.53 -7.54 7.25
CA THR A 145 -20.32 -6.76 6.03
C THR A 145 -19.80 -5.34 6.26
N SER A 146 -19.22 -5.07 7.44
CA SER A 146 -18.61 -3.78 7.80
C SER A 146 -17.18 -3.63 7.29
N GLY A 147 -16.63 -4.69 6.69
CA GLY A 147 -15.30 -4.70 6.10
C GLY A 147 -15.16 -3.83 4.85
N PRO A 148 -13.94 -3.76 4.30
CA PRO A 148 -13.62 -2.87 3.19
C PRO A 148 -14.24 -3.33 1.88
N GLN A 149 -14.41 -2.38 0.96
CA GLN A 149 -14.74 -2.68 -0.43
C GLN A 149 -13.56 -3.36 -1.13
N ILE A 150 -13.82 -4.44 -1.86
CA ILE A 150 -12.80 -5.18 -2.61
C ILE A 150 -12.72 -4.65 -4.03
N VAL A 151 -11.58 -4.03 -4.36
CA VAL A 151 -11.33 -3.29 -5.61
C VAL A 151 -10.02 -3.73 -6.26
N PRO A 152 -9.95 -4.95 -6.85
CA PRO A 152 -8.72 -5.52 -7.38
C PRO A 152 -7.99 -4.58 -8.33
N ARG A 153 -6.66 -4.66 -8.34
CA ARG A 153 -5.82 -3.87 -9.22
C ARG A 153 -5.76 -4.50 -10.62
N PHE A 154 -6.07 -3.71 -11.63
CA PHE A 154 -5.95 -4.05 -13.05
C PHE A 154 -4.82 -3.23 -13.66
N MET A 155 -3.71 -3.89 -14.01
CA MET A 155 -2.58 -3.24 -14.69
C MET A 155 -2.80 -3.20 -16.20
N PHE A 156 -2.72 -2.02 -16.81
CA PHE A 156 -2.78 -1.88 -18.26
C PHE A 156 -1.40 -2.13 -18.88
N GLU A 157 -1.25 -3.24 -19.61
CA GLU A 157 0.00 -3.67 -20.21
C GLU A 157 -0.10 -3.84 -21.74
N MET A 158 -0.83 -2.93 -22.38
CA MET A 158 -0.94 -2.84 -23.83
C MET A 158 -0.15 -1.63 -24.35
N ASN A 159 0.47 -1.76 -25.53
CA ASN A 159 1.24 -0.68 -26.16
C ASN A 159 0.38 0.30 -26.96
N SER A 160 -0.87 -0.05 -27.24
CA SER A 160 -1.82 0.73 -28.02
C SER A 160 -3.24 0.47 -27.53
N LEU A 161 -4.13 1.43 -27.77
CA LEU A 161 -5.54 1.31 -27.44
C LEU A 161 -6.38 1.93 -28.56
N SER A 162 -7.02 1.10 -29.37
CA SER A 162 -8.04 1.55 -30.31
C SER A 162 -9.42 1.69 -29.64
N PRO A 163 -10.36 2.47 -30.21
CA PRO A 163 -11.72 2.57 -29.67
C PRO A 163 -12.44 1.21 -29.57
N GLN A 164 -12.26 0.32 -30.54
CA GLN A 164 -12.86 -1.01 -30.52
C GLN A 164 -12.27 -1.90 -29.41
N GLU A 165 -10.96 -1.77 -29.14
CA GLU A 165 -10.33 -2.45 -28.01
C GLU A 165 -10.81 -1.87 -26.69
N ALA A 166 -10.97 -0.55 -26.59
CA ALA A 166 -11.49 0.12 -25.40
C ALA A 166 -12.89 -0.40 -25.03
N GLU A 167 -13.83 -0.44 -25.99
CA GLU A 167 -15.17 -1.01 -25.78
C GLU A 167 -15.10 -2.47 -25.32
N ARG A 168 -14.24 -3.27 -25.95
CA ARG A 168 -14.06 -4.68 -25.58
C ARG A 168 -13.51 -4.83 -24.16
N ILE A 169 -12.52 -4.04 -23.79
CA ILE A 169 -11.91 -4.08 -22.45
C ILE A 169 -12.92 -3.64 -21.40
N ILE A 170 -13.71 -2.60 -21.64
CA ILE A 170 -14.79 -2.17 -20.73
C ILE A 170 -15.78 -3.33 -20.51
N SER A 171 -16.20 -4.00 -21.59
CA SER A 171 -17.09 -5.16 -21.48
C SER A 171 -16.47 -6.32 -20.69
N LEU A 172 -15.18 -6.60 -20.89
CA LEU A 172 -14.46 -7.64 -20.15
C LEU A 172 -14.39 -7.31 -18.65
N ILE A 173 -13.99 -6.07 -18.31
CA ILE A 173 -13.87 -5.63 -16.91
C ILE A 173 -15.23 -5.68 -16.21
N ARG A 174 -16.30 -5.17 -16.83
CA ARG A 174 -17.65 -5.20 -16.23
C ARG A 174 -18.12 -6.63 -15.96
N SER A 175 -17.86 -7.54 -16.90
CA SER A 175 -18.21 -8.96 -16.73
C SER A 175 -17.44 -9.55 -15.56
N GLU A 176 -16.12 -9.32 -15.49
CA GLU A 176 -15.28 -9.82 -14.40
C GLU A 176 -15.70 -9.28 -13.03
N VAL A 177 -15.94 -7.97 -12.92
CA VAL A 177 -16.41 -7.31 -11.69
C VAL A 177 -17.72 -7.93 -11.21
N LYS A 178 -18.65 -8.19 -12.13
CA LYS A 178 -19.93 -8.83 -11.80
C LYS A 178 -19.76 -10.31 -11.40
N ASP A 179 -19.01 -11.07 -12.20
CA ASP A 179 -18.87 -12.52 -12.03
C ASP A 179 -18.14 -12.86 -10.72
N GLN A 180 -17.12 -12.08 -10.36
CA GLN A 180 -16.35 -12.25 -9.12
C GLN A 180 -16.91 -11.44 -7.93
N ARG A 181 -17.96 -10.64 -8.15
CA ARG A 181 -18.60 -9.79 -7.14
C ARG A 181 -17.62 -8.80 -6.49
N PHE A 182 -16.81 -8.13 -7.31
CA PHE A 182 -15.99 -7.02 -6.84
C PHE A 182 -16.85 -5.77 -6.63
N ASP A 183 -16.43 -4.90 -5.72
CA ASP A 183 -17.11 -3.62 -5.45
C ASP A 183 -16.69 -2.53 -6.46
N GLY A 184 -15.70 -2.84 -7.30
CA GLY A 184 -15.09 -1.94 -8.26
C GLY A 184 -13.71 -2.43 -8.66
N ILE A 185 -12.89 -1.53 -9.21
CA ILE A 185 -11.50 -1.83 -9.56
C ILE A 185 -10.56 -0.69 -9.16
N THR A 186 -9.29 -1.03 -9.02
CA THR A 186 -8.17 -0.09 -9.03
C THR A 186 -7.44 -0.18 -10.37
N LEU A 187 -7.56 0.83 -11.23
CA LEU A 187 -6.95 0.83 -12.56
C LEU A 187 -5.57 1.49 -12.51
N GLU A 188 -4.55 0.75 -12.95
CA GLU A 188 -3.22 1.30 -13.20
C GLU A 188 -2.99 1.41 -14.71
N ILE A 189 -3.03 2.63 -15.22
CA ILE A 189 -2.86 2.96 -16.64
C ILE A 189 -2.17 4.32 -16.76
N PRO A 190 -1.28 4.53 -17.75
CA PRO A 190 -0.76 5.85 -18.03
C PRO A 190 -1.89 6.83 -18.38
N VAL A 191 -2.03 7.90 -17.61
CA VAL A 191 -3.02 8.96 -17.88
C VAL A 191 -2.47 9.90 -18.94
N LEU A 192 -2.85 9.65 -20.19
CA LEU A 192 -2.39 10.33 -21.40
C LEU A 192 -3.61 10.75 -22.23
N GLY A 193 -3.43 11.69 -23.17
CA GLY A 193 -4.54 12.12 -24.04
C GLY A 193 -5.27 10.98 -24.74
N VAL A 194 -4.54 9.92 -25.13
CA VAL A 194 -5.10 8.73 -25.80
C VAL A 194 -5.86 7.77 -24.86
N THR A 195 -5.65 7.84 -23.55
CA THR A 195 -6.32 6.97 -22.56
C THR A 195 -7.46 7.66 -21.81
N VAL A 196 -7.57 8.99 -21.87
CA VAL A 196 -8.61 9.76 -21.17
C VAL A 196 -10.02 9.25 -21.50
N GLU A 197 -10.34 9.06 -22.79
CA GLU A 197 -11.68 8.63 -23.19
C GLU A 197 -12.02 7.23 -22.67
N PHE A 198 -11.05 6.31 -22.67
CA PHE A 198 -11.20 4.99 -22.09
C PHE A 198 -11.43 5.04 -20.58
N ILE A 199 -10.62 5.81 -19.84
CA ILE A 199 -10.76 5.96 -18.38
C ILE A 199 -12.13 6.54 -18.02
N THR A 200 -12.55 7.60 -18.73
CA THR A 200 -13.85 8.24 -18.54
C THR A 200 -15.00 7.28 -18.83
N SER A 201 -14.96 6.57 -19.96
CA SER A 201 -16.01 5.62 -20.36
C SER A 201 -16.10 4.43 -19.40
N LEU A 202 -14.95 3.92 -18.94
CA LEU A 202 -14.90 2.84 -17.96
C LEU A 202 -15.47 3.29 -16.62
N GLY A 203 -15.08 4.47 -16.14
CA GLY A 203 -15.59 5.05 -14.89
C GLY A 203 -17.11 5.23 -14.90
N GLN A 204 -17.65 5.79 -15.99
CA GLN A 204 -19.10 5.94 -16.18
C GLN A 204 -19.81 4.58 -16.24
N ALA A 205 -19.24 3.60 -16.94
CA ALA A 205 -19.84 2.28 -17.04
C ALA A 205 -19.86 1.54 -15.69
N LEU A 206 -18.76 1.59 -14.92
CA LEU A 206 -18.72 1.03 -13.56
C LEU A 206 -19.70 1.75 -12.63
N GLN A 207 -19.78 3.09 -12.68
CA GLN A 207 -20.74 3.86 -11.88
C GLN A 207 -22.19 3.46 -12.21
N SER A 208 -22.50 3.22 -13.49
CA SER A 208 -23.83 2.76 -13.93
C SER A 208 -24.18 1.38 -13.38
N ASP A 209 -23.17 0.57 -13.05
CA ASP A 209 -23.30 -0.75 -12.41
C ASP A 209 -23.25 -0.68 -10.88
N GLY A 210 -23.18 0.52 -10.28
CA GLY A 210 -23.02 0.70 -8.84
C GLY A 210 -21.61 0.37 -8.31
N CYS A 211 -20.62 0.25 -9.19
CA CYS A 211 -19.24 -0.10 -8.87
C CYS A 211 -18.33 1.14 -8.89
N ILE A 212 -17.22 1.09 -8.14
CA ILE A 212 -16.25 2.21 -8.06
C ILE A 212 -15.02 2.02 -8.95
N LEU A 213 -14.43 3.14 -9.38
CA LEU A 213 -13.15 3.19 -10.08
C LEU A 213 -12.14 3.99 -9.25
N ILE A 214 -11.10 3.32 -8.74
CA ILE A 214 -9.91 3.99 -8.21
C ILE A 214 -8.88 4.05 -9.32
N LEU A 215 -8.30 5.22 -9.59
CA LEU A 215 -7.28 5.40 -10.63
C LEU A 215 -5.91 5.65 -9.99
N VAL A 216 -4.88 4.92 -10.43
CA VAL A 216 -3.51 5.13 -9.94
C VAL A 216 -2.88 6.33 -10.67
N LEU A 217 -2.28 7.23 -9.90
CA LEU A 217 -1.41 8.30 -10.39
C LEU A 217 0.05 7.96 -10.08
N PRO A 218 0.96 8.19 -11.05
CA PRO A 218 2.37 7.89 -10.86
C PRO A 218 3.01 8.81 -9.82
N THR A 219 4.20 8.42 -9.37
CA THR A 219 5.06 9.22 -8.50
C THR A 219 5.29 10.62 -9.07
N SER A 220 5.23 11.61 -8.19
CA SER A 220 5.52 13.00 -8.52
C SER A 220 7.02 13.19 -8.82
N GLN A 221 7.34 14.29 -9.48
CA GLN A 221 8.71 14.69 -9.72
C GLN A 221 9.41 15.03 -8.38
N ARG A 222 10.75 15.12 -8.40
CA ARG A 222 11.57 15.43 -7.21
C ARG A 222 11.19 16.72 -6.50
N ASN A 223 10.66 17.70 -7.23
CA ASN A 223 10.18 18.98 -6.71
C ASN A 223 8.72 18.93 -6.23
N GLY A 224 8.10 17.75 -6.18
CA GLY A 224 6.70 17.54 -5.79
C GLY A 224 5.69 17.75 -6.91
N GLN A 225 6.08 18.28 -8.08
CA GLN A 225 5.14 18.49 -9.19
C GLN A 225 4.62 17.17 -9.74
N LEU A 226 3.34 17.14 -10.12
CA LEU A 226 2.72 15.96 -10.70
C LEU A 226 3.39 15.59 -12.02
N THR A 227 3.60 14.29 -12.25
CA THR A 227 4.11 13.79 -13.53
C THR A 227 3.01 13.81 -14.60
N THR A 228 1.77 13.51 -14.20
CA THR A 228 0.57 13.69 -15.03
C THR A 228 0.13 15.15 -14.98
N SER A 229 -0.16 15.75 -16.14
CA SER A 229 -0.59 17.15 -16.19
C SER A 229 -1.95 17.36 -15.50
N THR A 230 -2.12 18.55 -14.91
CA THR A 230 -3.36 18.94 -14.22
C THR A 230 -4.57 18.89 -15.14
N ASP A 231 -4.41 19.27 -16.41
CA ASP A 231 -5.49 19.22 -17.42
C ASP A 231 -5.97 17.80 -17.70
N LEU A 232 -5.08 16.81 -17.72
CA LEU A 232 -5.46 15.42 -17.94
C LEU A 232 -6.14 14.84 -16.70
N ILE A 233 -5.64 15.14 -15.51
CA ILE A 233 -6.28 14.74 -14.24
C ILE A 233 -7.68 15.34 -14.16
N ALA A 234 -7.84 16.63 -14.46
CA ALA A 234 -9.13 17.32 -14.42
C ALA A 234 -10.17 16.66 -15.35
N LYS A 235 -9.76 16.11 -16.50
CA LYS A 235 -10.66 15.43 -17.44
C LYS A 235 -11.19 14.09 -16.91
N VAL A 236 -10.39 13.34 -16.15
CA VAL A 236 -10.79 12.02 -15.63
C VAL A 236 -11.42 12.10 -14.23
N LEU A 237 -11.10 13.16 -13.46
CA LEU A 237 -11.55 13.36 -12.08
C LEU A 237 -13.07 13.20 -11.85
N PRO A 238 -13.96 13.64 -12.75
CA PRO A 238 -15.41 13.45 -12.58
C PRO A 238 -15.84 11.97 -12.63
N SER A 239 -15.09 11.12 -13.34
CA SER A 239 -15.47 9.72 -13.63
C SER A 239 -14.77 8.71 -12.72
N VAL A 240 -13.90 9.18 -11.82
CA VAL A 240 -13.20 8.32 -10.85
C VAL A 240 -13.71 8.57 -9.43
N HIS A 241 -13.79 7.49 -8.63
CA HIS A 241 -14.18 7.55 -7.23
C HIS A 241 -13.05 8.07 -6.35
N ARG A 242 -11.83 7.56 -6.55
CA ARG A 242 -10.60 7.98 -5.86
C ARG A 242 -9.40 7.97 -6.82
N LEU A 243 -8.34 8.66 -6.43
CA LEU A 243 -7.03 8.66 -7.08
C LEU A 243 -5.99 8.15 -6.07
N SER A 244 -5.35 7.01 -6.36
CA SER A 244 -4.25 6.47 -5.56
C SER A 244 -2.94 7.04 -6.07
N VAL A 245 -2.29 7.94 -5.31
CA VAL A 245 -1.04 8.58 -5.71
C VAL A 245 0.14 7.78 -5.18
N ASN A 246 1.03 7.32 -6.05
CA ASN A 246 2.26 6.64 -5.63
C ASN A 246 3.23 7.65 -5.00
N ALA A 247 3.07 7.92 -3.70
CA ALA A 247 3.83 8.94 -2.96
C ALA A 247 5.01 8.32 -2.18
N TYR A 248 5.76 7.45 -2.85
CA TYR A 248 6.95 6.75 -2.36
C TYR A 248 7.93 6.54 -3.53
N ASP A 249 9.03 5.83 -3.30
CA ASP A 249 10.15 5.67 -4.24
C ASP A 249 10.80 7.02 -4.60
N TYR A 250 10.90 7.90 -3.61
CA TYR A 250 11.72 9.09 -3.73
C TYR A 250 13.18 8.64 -3.91
N SER A 251 13.85 8.10 -2.91
CA SER A 251 15.22 7.63 -3.09
C SER A 251 15.33 6.16 -2.72
N THR A 252 16.06 5.39 -3.53
CA THR A 252 16.49 4.05 -3.12
C THR A 252 17.62 4.17 -2.10
N THR A 253 18.62 5.02 -2.35
CA THR A 253 19.80 5.20 -1.49
C THR A 253 19.61 6.25 -0.39
N GLY A 254 18.37 6.51 0.01
CA GLY A 254 18.01 7.65 0.84
C GLY A 254 16.56 7.51 1.33
N PRO A 255 15.95 8.61 1.81
CA PRO A 255 14.57 8.57 2.27
C PRO A 255 13.60 8.14 1.16
N ASN A 256 12.68 7.24 1.51
CA ASN A 256 11.72 6.63 0.58
C ASN A 256 10.60 7.63 0.21
N SER A 257 10.15 8.45 1.15
CA SER A 257 9.03 9.39 0.98
C SER A 257 9.18 10.66 1.83
N PRO A 258 10.20 11.52 1.60
CA PRO A 258 10.47 12.67 2.46
C PRO A 258 9.24 13.54 2.72
N LEU A 259 9.00 13.90 3.98
CA LEU A 259 7.83 14.70 4.36
C LEU A 259 7.73 16.06 3.61
N PRO A 260 8.82 16.81 3.36
CA PRO A 260 8.77 18.02 2.55
C PRO A 260 8.35 17.78 1.09
N TRP A 261 8.74 16.63 0.52
CA TRP A 261 8.35 16.24 -0.83
C TRP A 261 6.86 15.88 -0.90
N LEU A 262 6.36 15.12 0.09
CA LEU A 262 4.93 14.84 0.24
C LEU A 262 4.10 16.12 0.36
N LYS A 263 4.56 17.10 1.17
CA LYS A 263 3.94 18.42 1.27
C LYS A 263 3.90 19.12 -0.09
N ALA A 264 5.00 19.14 -0.83
CA ALA A 264 5.03 19.75 -2.16
C ALA A 264 4.08 19.07 -3.16
N THR A 265 3.94 17.74 -3.09
CA THR A 265 2.94 17.01 -3.90
C THR A 265 1.52 17.37 -3.53
N LEU A 266 1.20 17.46 -2.24
CA LEU A 266 -0.12 17.90 -1.77
C LEU A 266 -0.44 19.34 -2.21
N GLU A 267 0.54 20.25 -2.17
CA GLU A 267 0.39 21.61 -2.71
C GLU A 267 0.05 21.61 -4.20
N ALA A 268 0.67 20.73 -5.00
CA ALA A 268 0.38 20.60 -6.42
C ALA A 268 -1.03 20.04 -6.71
N LEU A 269 -1.66 19.38 -5.74
CA LEU A 269 -3.02 18.85 -5.83
C LEU A 269 -4.12 19.86 -5.44
N LYS A 270 -3.78 20.96 -4.74
CA LYS A 270 -4.76 21.97 -4.29
C LYS A 270 -5.69 22.53 -5.39
N PRO A 271 -5.26 22.73 -6.65
CA PRO A 271 -6.15 23.24 -7.69
C PRO A 271 -7.40 22.41 -7.96
N PHE A 272 -7.44 21.13 -7.59
CA PHE A 272 -8.60 20.25 -7.84
C PHE A 272 -9.76 20.47 -6.87
N GLN A 273 -9.57 21.22 -5.77
CA GLN A 273 -10.58 21.54 -4.74
C GLN A 273 -11.38 20.34 -4.19
N ASN A 274 -10.84 19.12 -4.32
CA ASN A 274 -11.49 17.85 -3.95
C ASN A 274 -10.49 16.91 -3.26
N ASN A 275 -9.79 17.40 -2.23
CA ASN A 275 -8.69 16.67 -1.59
C ASN A 275 -9.09 15.26 -1.13
N ALA A 276 -10.33 15.08 -0.70
CA ALA A 276 -10.87 13.79 -0.26
C ALA A 276 -10.86 12.69 -1.35
N LYS A 277 -10.74 13.05 -2.65
CA LYS A 277 -10.58 12.07 -3.72
C LYS A 277 -9.18 11.47 -3.78
N PHE A 278 -8.17 12.13 -3.22
CA PHE A 278 -6.78 11.68 -3.29
C PHE A 278 -6.44 10.80 -2.10
N LEU A 279 -5.83 9.66 -2.38
CA LEU A 279 -5.25 8.74 -1.41
C LEU A 279 -3.74 8.78 -1.61
N MET A 280 -3.02 9.35 -0.64
CA MET A 280 -1.57 9.53 -0.73
C MET A 280 -0.84 8.24 -0.35
N GLY A 281 0.15 7.87 -1.15
CA GLY A 281 0.92 6.64 -0.95
C GLY A 281 1.68 6.59 0.37
N LEU A 282 1.56 5.49 1.10
CA LEU A 282 2.27 5.19 2.33
C LEU A 282 3.02 3.86 2.14
N ALA A 283 4.35 3.90 2.10
CA ALA A 283 5.15 2.70 1.91
C ALA A 283 5.28 1.91 3.22
N PHE A 284 5.02 0.61 3.15
CA PHE A 284 5.27 -0.37 4.22
C PHE A 284 6.54 -1.20 3.96
N TYR A 285 7.38 -0.75 3.02
CA TYR A 285 8.69 -1.29 2.72
C TYR A 285 9.74 -0.19 2.79
N GLY A 286 10.99 -0.61 2.78
CA GLY A 286 12.15 0.26 2.77
C GLY A 286 13.14 -0.11 1.69
N TYR A 287 14.30 0.52 1.76
CA TYR A 287 15.44 0.21 0.93
C TYR A 287 16.68 -0.03 1.78
N ASP A 288 17.41 -1.09 1.48
CA ASP A 288 18.83 -1.19 1.78
C ASP A 288 19.59 -0.74 0.53
N THR A 289 20.04 0.51 0.55
CA THR A 289 20.80 1.13 -0.54
C THR A 289 20.08 1.13 -1.89
N ASN A 290 20.11 0.07 -2.69
CA ASN A 290 19.38 -0.02 -3.95
C ASN A 290 18.42 -1.20 -4.00
N GLU A 291 18.33 -1.96 -2.92
CA GLU A 291 17.52 -3.16 -2.82
C GLU A 291 16.30 -2.88 -1.96
N ALA A 292 15.11 -3.12 -2.51
CA ALA A 292 13.88 -3.02 -1.74
C ALA A 292 13.87 -4.11 -0.66
N ILE A 293 13.53 -3.74 0.56
CA ILE A 293 13.44 -4.66 1.70
C ILE A 293 12.06 -4.59 2.35
N VAL A 294 11.58 -5.75 2.80
CA VAL A 294 10.35 -5.90 3.58
C VAL A 294 10.70 -6.25 5.03
N ALA A 295 9.69 -6.36 5.90
CA ALA A 295 9.84 -6.64 7.33
C ALA A 295 10.80 -7.80 7.64
N SER A 296 10.75 -8.91 6.91
CA SER A 296 11.64 -10.05 7.15
C SER A 296 13.12 -9.70 7.01
N LYS A 297 13.50 -9.02 5.92
CA LYS A 297 14.88 -8.59 5.69
C LYS A 297 15.28 -7.45 6.64
N TYR A 298 14.37 -6.53 6.93
CA TYR A 298 14.62 -5.48 7.92
C TYR A 298 14.96 -6.08 9.29
N ARG A 299 14.17 -7.06 9.77
CA ARG A 299 14.43 -7.78 11.03
C ARG A 299 15.76 -8.52 11.02
N GLU A 300 16.09 -9.20 9.92
CA GLU A 300 17.40 -9.87 9.75
C GLU A 300 18.56 -8.88 9.93
N LEU A 301 18.46 -7.69 9.33
CA LEU A 301 19.50 -6.66 9.44
C LEU A 301 19.60 -6.08 10.86
N LEU A 302 18.48 -5.90 11.56
CA LEU A 302 18.48 -5.44 12.96
C LEU A 302 19.16 -6.46 13.88
N ASP A 303 18.81 -7.75 13.75
CA ASP A 303 19.36 -8.85 14.55
C ASP A 303 20.84 -9.11 14.23
N ALA A 304 21.25 -8.97 12.96
CA ALA A 304 22.64 -9.20 12.57
C ALA A 304 23.58 -8.07 12.97
N HIS A 305 23.11 -6.82 12.96
CA HIS A 305 23.99 -5.64 13.09
C HIS A 305 23.79 -4.83 14.36
N HIS A 306 22.69 -5.04 15.09
CA HIS A 306 22.34 -4.28 16.30
C HIS A 306 22.56 -2.76 16.13
N PRO A 307 22.07 -2.15 15.03
CA PRO A 307 22.44 -0.79 14.68
C PRO A 307 21.80 0.23 15.63
N ALA A 308 22.44 1.39 15.76
CA ALA A 308 21.75 2.58 16.26
C ALA A 308 20.81 3.10 15.17
N ILE A 309 19.51 3.15 15.47
CA ILE A 309 18.52 3.77 14.57
C ILE A 309 18.61 5.29 14.71
N GLU A 310 18.86 5.96 13.60
CA GLU A 310 18.96 7.40 13.48
C GLU A 310 17.67 7.98 12.89
N TRP A 311 17.46 9.27 13.10
CA TRP A 311 16.33 10.02 12.56
C TRP A 311 16.82 11.05 11.55
N ASP A 312 16.26 11.05 10.34
CA ASP A 312 16.42 12.15 9.39
C ASP A 312 15.38 13.24 9.71
N ASP A 313 15.81 14.32 10.38
CA ASP A 313 14.95 15.45 10.75
C ASP A 313 14.32 16.17 9.56
N SER A 314 14.93 16.11 8.37
CA SER A 314 14.40 16.74 7.17
C SER A 314 13.36 15.86 6.50
N ALA A 315 13.67 14.57 6.34
CA ALA A 315 12.78 13.63 5.67
C ALA A 315 11.66 13.09 6.56
N HIS A 316 11.83 13.18 7.89
CA HIS A 316 11.00 12.50 8.89
C HIS A 316 10.95 10.98 8.67
N GLU A 317 12.12 10.37 8.58
CA GLU A 317 12.30 8.93 8.39
C GLU A 317 13.37 8.36 9.31
N CYS A 318 13.14 7.14 9.76
CA CYS A 318 14.15 6.36 10.46
C CYS A 318 15.11 5.73 9.45
N TYR A 319 16.39 5.69 9.81
CA TYR A 319 17.38 5.01 9.01
C TYR A 319 18.51 4.46 9.89
N PHE A 320 19.33 3.57 9.36
CA PHE A 320 20.58 3.18 9.99
C PHE A 320 21.65 2.83 8.97
N ARG A 321 22.89 2.66 9.44
CA ARG A 321 24.02 2.23 8.62
C ARG A 321 24.66 1.01 9.23
N TYR A 322 25.16 0.13 8.38
CA TYR A 322 26.01 -0.99 8.78
C TYR A 322 27.25 -1.05 7.86
N PRO A 323 28.31 -1.80 8.22
CA PRO A 323 29.58 -1.78 7.48
C PRO A 323 29.43 -1.99 5.97
N VAL A 324 30.37 -1.48 5.18
CA VAL A 324 30.39 -1.56 3.70
C VAL A 324 29.39 -0.61 3.01
N LYS A 325 29.24 0.62 3.53
CA LYS A 325 28.46 1.72 2.90
C LYS A 325 26.97 1.42 2.67
N HIS A 326 26.40 0.49 3.42
CA HIS A 326 24.96 0.25 3.39
C HIS A 326 24.23 1.31 4.20
N ILE A 327 23.13 1.81 3.65
CA ILE A 327 22.19 2.70 4.32
C ILE A 327 20.78 2.14 4.16
N VAL A 328 20.12 1.93 5.29
CA VAL A 328 18.79 1.33 5.33
C VAL A 328 17.79 2.40 5.75
N TYR A 329 16.85 2.71 4.88
CA TYR A 329 15.64 3.48 5.21
C TYR A 329 14.46 2.52 5.24
N TYR A 330 13.80 2.42 6.38
CA TYR A 330 12.60 1.59 6.55
C TYR A 330 11.62 2.33 7.46
N PRO A 331 10.30 2.26 7.20
CA PRO A 331 9.32 2.95 8.02
C PRO A 331 9.45 2.59 9.50
N CYS A 332 9.31 3.59 10.37
CA CYS A 332 9.13 3.42 11.80
C CYS A 332 7.81 4.08 12.23
N LEU A 333 7.33 3.75 13.44
CA LEU A 333 6.04 4.24 13.95
C LEU A 333 5.91 5.77 13.85
N GLN A 334 6.94 6.52 14.25
CA GLN A 334 6.94 7.97 14.15
C GLN A 334 6.85 8.46 12.69
N SER A 335 7.59 7.85 11.76
CA SER A 335 7.55 8.24 10.35
C SER A 335 6.18 7.99 9.71
N ILE A 336 5.47 6.93 10.13
CA ILE A 336 4.12 6.63 9.66
C ILE A 336 3.14 7.64 10.24
N GLN A 337 3.21 7.91 11.55
CA GLN A 337 2.36 8.90 12.21
C GLN A 337 2.49 10.28 11.55
N ASP A 338 3.72 10.77 11.31
CA ASP A 338 3.95 12.07 10.68
C ASP A 338 3.31 12.19 9.28
N ARG A 339 3.24 11.08 8.53
CA ARG A 339 2.58 11.02 7.22
C ARG A 339 1.06 10.99 7.34
N LEU A 340 0.53 10.19 8.25
CA LEU A 340 -0.92 10.14 8.52
C LEU A 340 -1.43 11.50 9.00
N ASP A 341 -0.71 12.18 9.88
CA ASP A 341 -1.04 13.53 10.34
C ASP A 341 -1.02 14.54 9.19
N LEU A 342 -0.01 14.46 8.32
CA LEU A 342 0.05 15.28 7.11
C LEU A 342 -1.17 15.03 6.20
N TYR A 343 -1.51 13.77 5.92
CA TYR A 343 -2.63 13.42 5.06
C TYR A 343 -3.97 13.86 5.63
N LEU A 344 -4.15 13.73 6.94
CA LEU A 344 -5.33 14.21 7.65
C LEU A 344 -5.43 15.74 7.59
N SER A 345 -4.33 16.45 7.83
CA SER A 345 -4.29 17.93 7.74
C SER A 345 -4.59 18.44 6.33
N ALA A 346 -4.21 17.67 5.30
CA ALA A 346 -4.48 17.97 3.91
C ALA A 346 -5.85 17.49 3.43
N GLN A 347 -6.63 16.82 4.29
CA GLN A 347 -7.94 16.24 3.97
C GLN A 347 -7.88 15.21 2.83
N THR A 348 -6.85 14.39 2.84
CA THR A 348 -6.63 13.26 1.91
C THR A 348 -6.70 11.93 2.66
N GLY A 349 -6.86 10.83 1.94
CA GLY A 349 -6.70 9.49 2.50
C GLY A 349 -5.28 8.94 2.34
N ALA A 350 -5.08 7.68 2.71
CA ALA A 350 -3.83 6.95 2.59
C ALA A 350 -3.98 5.73 1.67
N ALA A 351 -2.94 5.41 0.89
CA ALA A 351 -2.86 4.22 0.05
C ALA A 351 -1.59 3.43 0.37
N ILE A 352 -1.72 2.28 1.02
CA ILE A 352 -0.59 1.52 1.57
C ILE A 352 -0.07 0.50 0.56
N TRP A 353 1.20 0.62 0.19
CA TRP A 353 1.92 -0.36 -0.62
C TRP A 353 3.01 -1.06 0.20
N ASP A 354 2.99 -2.38 0.36
CA ASP A 354 1.77 -3.21 0.45
C ASP A 354 1.60 -3.72 1.88
N ILE A 355 0.37 -4.12 2.24
CA ILE A 355 0.02 -4.41 3.65
C ILE A 355 0.62 -5.72 4.19
N GLY A 356 1.36 -6.47 3.38
CA GLY A 356 2.18 -7.61 3.82
C GLY A 356 3.64 -7.26 4.10
N GLN A 357 4.11 -6.05 3.75
CA GLN A 357 5.53 -5.69 3.77
C GLN A 357 6.00 -5.06 5.08
N GLY A 358 5.05 -4.51 5.85
CA GLY A 358 5.26 -3.79 7.09
C GLY A 358 5.39 -4.68 8.32
N LEU A 359 5.58 -4.04 9.48
CA LEU A 359 5.56 -4.67 10.80
C LEU A 359 4.13 -4.62 11.37
N ASP A 360 3.71 -5.65 12.11
CA ASP A 360 2.29 -5.81 12.51
C ASP A 360 1.80 -4.67 13.43
N TYR A 361 2.67 -4.16 14.29
CA TYR A 361 2.34 -3.02 15.15
C TYR A 361 2.09 -1.70 14.39
N PHE A 362 2.38 -1.60 13.08
CA PHE A 362 2.06 -0.41 12.28
C PHE A 362 0.55 -0.22 12.14
N PHE A 363 -0.22 -1.32 12.14
CA PHE A 363 -1.67 -1.27 11.99
C PHE A 363 -2.36 -0.63 13.19
N ASP A 364 -1.69 -0.50 14.35
CA ASP A 364 -2.24 0.26 15.48
C ASP A 364 -2.45 1.74 15.14
N LEU A 365 -1.68 2.30 14.20
CA LEU A 365 -1.77 3.70 13.79
C LEU A 365 -2.95 3.97 12.83
N LEU A 366 -3.53 2.92 12.23
CA LEU A 366 -4.60 3.02 11.23
C LEU A 366 -5.99 2.99 11.84
#